data_AF-A0A7C3ASA3-F1
#
_entry.id   AF-A0A7C3ASA3-F1
#
_cell.length_a   1.000
_cell.length_b   1.000
_cell.length_c   1.000
_cell.angle_alpha   90.00
_cell.angle_beta   90.00
_cell.angle_gamma   90.00
#
_symmetry.space_group_name_H-M   'P 1'
#
loop_
_entity.id
_entity.type
_entity.pdbx_description
1 polymer ?
#
loop_
_entity_poly.entity_id
_entity_poly.type
_entity_poly.pdbx_seq_one_letter_code
_entity_poly.pdbx_strand_id
1 'polypeptide(L)' 'MRLVFSENAWEDYLYWQKTDKKTLERINALIKEIQRTPFTGTGKPEPLKFGLAGYWSRRIDREHRIV' A
#
# COMPACT_ATOMS: atom_id res chain seq x y z
N MET A 1 -8.08 -8.46 -11.03
CA MET A 1 -8.67 -7.34 -10.28
C MET A 1 -8.11 -6.03 -10.86
N ARG A 2 -8.94 -5.01 -11.07
CA ARG A 2 -8.48 -3.70 -11.56
C ARG A 2 -7.77 -2.96 -10.43
N LEU A 3 -6.59 -2.41 -10.70
CA LEU A 3 -5.87 -1.54 -9.76
C LEU A 3 -6.33 -0.10 -9.97
N VAL A 4 -6.77 0.55 -8.90
CA VAL A 4 -7.25 1.94 -8.91
C VAL A 4 -6.53 2.69 -7.79
N PHE A 5 -6.01 3.87 -8.10
CA PHE A 5 -5.39 4.77 -7.14
C PHE A 5 -6.32 5.95 -6.90
N SER A 6 -6.33 6.47 -5.66
CA SER A 6 -6.77 7.84 -5.42
C SER A 6 -5.74 8.82 -5.98
N GLU A 7 -6.13 10.08 -6.17
CA GLU A 7 -5.22 11.12 -6.68
C GLU A 7 -3.98 11.26 -5.79
N ASN A 8 -4.16 11.38 -4.48
CA ASN A 8 -3.06 11.48 -3.52
C ASN A 8 -2.13 10.24 -3.57
N ALA A 9 -2.70 9.03 -3.64
CA ALA A 9 -1.90 7.80 -3.70
C ALA A 9 -1.10 7.70 -5.01
N TRP A 10 -1.63 8.24 -6.11
CA TRP A 10 -0.92 8.31 -7.38
C TRP A 10 0.25 9.31 -7.32
N GLU A 11 0.04 10.48 -6.71
CA GLU A 11 1.10 11.47 -6.49
C GLU A 11 2.22 10.92 -5.60
N ASP A 12 1.88 10.28 -4.48
CA ASP A 12 2.85 9.62 -3.60
C ASP A 12 3.64 8.55 -4.36
N TYR A 13 2.96 7.74 -5.17
CA TYR A 13 3.61 6.73 -5.98
C TYR A 13 4.61 7.34 -6.98
N LEU A 14 4.24 8.44 -7.66
CA LEU A 14 5.14 9.17 -8.56
C LEU A 14 6.29 9.86 -7.83
N TYR A 15 6.07 10.35 -6.62
CA TYR A 15 7.12 10.90 -5.76
C TYR A 15 8.17 9.83 -5.46
N TRP A 16 7.75 8.66 -4.98
CA TRP A 16 8.67 7.56 -4.66
C TRP A 16 9.44 7.05 -5.87
N GLN A 17 8.88 7.13 -7.09
CA GLN A 17 9.64 6.82 -8.31
C GLN A 17 10.87 7.70 -8.51
N LYS A 18 10.80 8.96 -8.06
CA LYS A 18 11.86 9.95 -8.24
C LYS A 18 12.83 9.99 -7.06
N THR A 19 12.34 9.73 -5.85
CA THR A 19 13.10 9.99 -4.61
C THR A 19 13.73 8.74 -3.99
N ASP A 20 13.01 7.61 -3.95
CA ASP A 20 13.52 6.38 -3.35
C ASP A 20 12.95 5.12 -4.04
N LYS A 21 13.78 4.56 -4.92
CA LYS A 21 13.45 3.34 -5.68
C LYS A 21 13.23 2.12 -4.80
N LYS A 22 13.87 2.04 -3.63
CA LYS A 22 13.70 0.89 -2.71
C LYS A 22 12.30 0.90 -2.10
N THR A 23 11.82 2.07 -1.71
CA THR A 23 10.45 2.27 -1.24
C THR A 23 9.44 1.95 -2.34
N LEU A 24 9.69 2.41 -3.58
CA LEU A 24 8.87 2.07 -4.74
C LEU A 24 8.79 0.54 -4.99
N GLU A 25 9.92 -0.16 -4.97
CA GLU A 25 9.97 -1.62 -5.14
C GLU A 25 9.16 -2.33 -4.05
N ARG A 26 9.23 -1.86 -2.80
CA ARG A 26 8.44 -2.37 -1.69
C ARG A 26 6.95 -2.17 -1.91
N ILE A 27 6.53 -0.98 -2.36
CA ILE A 27 5.13 -0.68 -2.71
C ILE A 27 4.64 -1.62 -3.81
N ASN A 28 5.41 -1.79 -4.89
CA ASN A 28 5.06 -2.67 -6.00
C ASN A 28 4.94 -4.15 -5.58
N ALA A 29 5.81 -4.61 -4.68
CA ALA A 29 5.71 -5.96 -4.12
C ALA A 29 4.43 -6.13 -3.28
N LEU A 30 4.10 -5.14 -2.45
CA LEU A 30 2.87 -5.16 -1.65
C LEU A 30 1.62 -5.14 -2.52
N ILE A 31 1.55 -4.31 -3.57
CA ILE A 31 0.41 -4.26 -4.50
C ILE A 31 0.19 -5.63 -5.16
N LYS A 32 1.26 -6.26 -5.67
CA LYS A 32 1.18 -7.59 -6.28
C LYS A 32 0.69 -8.66 -5.29
N GLU A 33 1.13 -8.58 -4.04
CA GLU A 33 0.69 -9.51 -2.99
C GLU A 33 -0.78 -9.27 -2.61
N ILE A 34 -1.20 -8.01 -2.42
CA ILE A 34 -2.59 -7.64 -2.10
C ILE A 34 -3.56 -8.16 -3.16
N GLN A 35 -3.19 -8.11 -4.45
CA GLN A 35 -4.02 -8.64 -5.53
C GLN A 35 -4.25 -10.16 -5.45
N ARG A 36 -3.37 -10.91 -4.79
CA ARG A 36 -3.45 -12.38 -4.63
C ARG A 36 -4.06 -12.77 -3.29
N THR A 37 -3.61 -12.13 -2.22
CA THR A 37 -3.99 -12.41 -0.83
C THR A 37 -4.28 -11.09 -0.11
N PRO A 38 -5.50 -10.53 -0.23
CA PRO A 38 -5.81 -9.17 0.23
C PRO A 38 -5.64 -8.94 1.74
N PHE A 39 -5.92 -9.95 2.57
CA PHE A 39 -6.02 -9.82 4.03
C PHE A 39 -4.90 -10.54 4.80
N THR A 40 -3.94 -11.15 4.09
CA THR A 40 -2.81 -11.89 4.66
C THR A 40 -1.51 -11.62 3.90
N GLY A 41 -0.38 -12.00 4.49
CA GLY A 41 0.94 -11.86 3.87
C GLY A 41 1.82 -10.80 4.55
N THR A 42 2.74 -10.24 3.79
CA THR A 42 3.75 -9.31 4.32
C THR A 42 3.19 -7.94 4.65
N GLY A 43 3.95 -7.17 5.43
CA GLY A 43 3.56 -5.83 5.83
C GLY A 43 2.54 -5.77 6.96
N LYS A 44 2.25 -6.90 7.65
CA LYS A 44 1.29 -6.96 8.77
C LYS A 44 -0.07 -6.34 8.40
N PRO A 45 -0.88 -7.03 7.58
CA PRO A 45 -2.21 -6.56 7.21
C PRO A 45 -3.08 -6.34 8.44
N GLU A 46 -3.59 -5.11 8.58
CA GLU A 46 -4.40 -4.70 9.73
C GLU A 46 -5.71 -4.06 9.22
N PRO A 47 -6.90 -4.54 9.62
CA PRO A 47 -8.16 -3.92 9.27
C PRO A 47 -8.31 -2.58 10.01
N LEU A 48 -8.69 -1.53 9.29
CA LEU A 48 -8.93 -0.21 9.87
C LEU A 48 -10.31 -0.12 10.52
N LYS A 49 -10.47 0.81 11.46
CA LYS A 49 -11.67 0.98 12.29
C LYS A 49 -12.34 2.33 12.04
N PHE A 50 -13.54 2.50 12.61
CA PHE A 50 -14.32 3.75 12.57
C PHE A 50 -14.60 4.24 11.14
N GLY A 51 -14.30 5.50 10.81
CA GLY A 51 -14.54 6.07 9.48
C GLY A 51 -13.78 5.39 8.34
N LEU A 52 -12.81 4.52 8.65
CA LEU A 52 -12.06 3.74 7.68
C LEU A 52 -12.41 2.24 7.74
N ALA A 53 -13.53 1.87 8.38
CA ALA A 53 -14.01 0.50 8.39
C ALA A 53 -14.19 -0.01 6.95
N GLY A 54 -13.61 -1.18 6.66
CA GLY A 54 -13.58 -1.77 5.32
C GLY A 54 -12.26 -1.58 4.57
N TYR A 55 -11.42 -0.63 4.99
CA TYR A 55 -10.06 -0.46 4.47
C TYR A 55 -9.03 -1.29 5.25
N TRP A 56 -7.87 -1.50 4.65
CA TRP A 56 -6.80 -2.33 5.20
C TRP A 56 -5.45 -1.64 5.08
N SER A 57 -4.67 -1.64 6.16
CA SER A 57 -3.33 -1.06 6.15
C SER A 57 -2.26 -2.15 6.04
N ARG A 58 -1.20 -1.90 5.28
CA ARG A 58 0.06 -2.64 5.35
C ARG A 58 1.25 -1.70 5.50
N ARG A 59 2.28 -2.18 6.20
CA ARG A 59 3.55 -1.51 6.44
C ARG A 59 4.42 -1.57 5.19
N ILE A 60 4.70 -0.39 4.64
CA ILE A 60 5.78 -0.20 3.67
C ILE A 60 7.11 -0.26 4.46
N ASP A 61 7.20 0.55 5.51
CA ASP A 61 8.30 0.57 6.49
C ASP A 61 7.78 0.85 7.91
N ARG A 62 8.61 1.44 8.79
CA ARG A 62 8.20 1.79 10.17
C ARG A 62 7.18 2.94 10.20
N GLU A 63 7.27 3.89 9.28
CA GLU A 63 6.52 5.14 9.24
C GLU A 63 5.38 5.08 8.20
N HIS A 64 5.66 4.65 6.97
CA HIS A 64 4.75 4.70 5.85
C HIS A 64 3.83 3.47 5.76
N ARG A 65 2.60 3.71 5.31
CA ARG A 65 1.57 2.67 5.13
C ARG A 65 0.96 2.77 3.74
N ILE A 66 0.61 1.62 3.17
CA ILE A 66 -0.36 1.54 2.07
C ILE A 66 -1.72 1.21 2.68
N VAL A 67 -2.76 1.93 2.26
CA VAL A 67 -4.15 1.81 2.72
C VAL A 67 -5.06 1.60 1.52
#